data_AF-A0A3P6T800-F1
#
_entry.id   AF-A0A3P6T800-F1
#
_cell.length_a   1.000
_cell.length_b   1.000
_cell.length_c   1.000
_cell.angle_alpha   90.00
_cell.angle_beta   90.00
_cell.angle_gamma   90.00
#
_symmetry.space_group_name_H-M   'P 1'
#
loop_
_entity.id
_entity.type
_entity.pdbx_description
1 polymer ?
#
loop_
_entity_poly.entity_id
_entity_poly.type
_entity_poly.pdbx_seq_one_letter_code
_entity_poly.pdbx_strand_id
1 'polypeptide(L)'
;MAEVVIAECRPAQLFNDSKYLTSTALSELLSALIHASQAVVEKADSLKPTLIWGSPLNDDDEDALVFYLELIVTICLENKDRLSLIWVTVRRHLEWLLSARFGRSPLLVERAVVGLLRIANRNLFRDNTVADDVLQSLSLLLRLSPKAMYVFSRQISFGLHELLRTNAANVHRREHWAVLLSLLEAAGAAALPDDAPQPESSAAVDRQAFSDGEAMTTRSTTDDRGYTSDDPNRISGSL
;
A
#
# COMPACT_ATOMS: atom_id res chain seq x y z
N MET A 1 -39.89 -16.70 -6.02
CA MET A 1 -39.22 -18.03 -5.93
C MET A 1 -37.75 -17.90 -5.56
N ALA A 2 -36.94 -17.09 -6.23
CA ALA A 2 -35.52 -16.91 -5.88
C ALA A 2 -35.30 -16.41 -4.43
N GLU A 3 -36.05 -15.39 -3.98
CA GLU A 3 -35.92 -14.86 -2.60
C GLU A 3 -36.21 -15.89 -1.51
N VAL A 4 -37.17 -16.79 -1.74
CA VAL A 4 -37.54 -17.85 -0.79
C VAL A 4 -36.42 -18.88 -0.71
N VAL A 5 -35.86 -19.30 -1.84
CA VAL A 5 -34.71 -20.22 -1.88
C VAL A 5 -33.49 -19.60 -1.20
N ILE A 6 -33.21 -18.32 -1.44
CA ILE A 6 -32.09 -17.60 -0.79
C ILE A 6 -32.32 -17.53 0.73
N ALA A 7 -33.54 -17.23 1.18
CA ALA A 7 -33.89 -17.18 2.59
C ALA A 7 -33.74 -18.55 3.29
N GLU A 8 -34.13 -19.63 2.61
CA GLU A 8 -34.00 -20.99 3.14
C GLU A 8 -32.55 -21.49 3.15
N CYS A 9 -31.78 -21.20 2.09
CA CYS A 9 -30.39 -21.63 1.98
C CYS A 9 -29.42 -20.86 2.89
N ARG A 10 -29.85 -19.70 3.45
CA ARG A 10 -29.06 -18.84 4.34
C ARG A 10 -27.58 -18.74 3.94
N PRO A 11 -27.27 -18.30 2.70
CA PRO A 11 -25.91 -18.32 2.19
C PRO A 11 -24.95 -17.51 3.07
N ALA A 12 -25.40 -16.39 3.65
CA ALA A 12 -24.61 -15.61 4.60
C ALA A 12 -24.15 -16.43 5.83
N GLN A 13 -25.01 -17.33 6.32
CA GLN A 13 -24.66 -18.20 7.44
C GLN A 13 -23.58 -19.21 7.06
N LEU A 14 -23.63 -19.76 5.83
CA LEU A 14 -22.60 -20.69 5.34
C LEU A 14 -21.20 -20.09 5.37
N PHE A 15 -21.04 -18.82 4.99
CA PHE A 15 -19.74 -18.15 4.98
C PHE A 15 -19.25 -17.81 6.39
N ASN A 16 -20.16 -17.44 7.31
CA ASN A 16 -19.84 -17.26 8.72
C ASN A 16 -19.43 -18.58 9.41
N ASP A 17 -20.05 -19.68 9.01
CA ASP A 17 -19.80 -21.02 9.52
C ASP A 17 -18.67 -21.74 8.75
N SER A 18 -17.99 -21.06 7.81
CA SER A 18 -16.91 -21.62 7.00
C SER A 18 -15.75 -22.18 7.84
N LYS A 19 -15.56 -21.68 9.07
CA LYS A 19 -14.59 -22.21 10.05
C LYS A 19 -14.80 -23.69 10.42
N TYR A 20 -16.02 -24.20 10.26
CA TYR A 20 -16.37 -25.60 10.53
C TYR A 20 -16.12 -26.52 9.32
N LEU A 21 -15.79 -25.96 8.15
CA LEU A 21 -15.51 -26.77 6.97
C LEU A 21 -14.19 -27.53 7.11
N THR A 22 -14.13 -28.73 6.55
CA THR A 22 -12.88 -29.47 6.38
C THR A 22 -11.91 -28.67 5.49
N SER A 23 -10.61 -28.94 5.58
CA SER A 23 -9.61 -28.20 4.79
C SER A 23 -9.83 -28.33 3.30
N THR A 24 -10.26 -29.51 2.83
CA THR A 24 -10.61 -29.72 1.43
C THR A 24 -11.85 -28.92 1.04
N ALA A 25 -12.93 -29.00 1.81
CA ALA A 25 -14.17 -28.27 1.50
C ALA A 25 -13.97 -26.75 1.50
N LEU A 26 -13.14 -26.23 2.40
CA LEU A 26 -12.78 -24.82 2.45
C LEU A 26 -12.02 -24.37 1.20
N SER A 27 -11.01 -25.14 0.79
CA SER A 27 -10.22 -24.84 -0.42
C SER A 27 -11.07 -24.93 -1.69
N GLU A 28 -11.95 -25.93 -1.80
CA GLU A 28 -12.86 -26.08 -2.93
C GLU A 28 -13.89 -24.95 -2.99
N LEU A 29 -14.48 -24.56 -1.85
CA LEU A 29 -15.40 -23.42 -1.78
C LEU A 29 -14.72 -22.13 -2.27
N LEU A 30 -13.52 -21.86 -1.78
CA LEU A 30 -12.76 -20.69 -2.22
C LEU A 30 -12.46 -20.74 -3.72
N SER A 31 -12.04 -21.90 -4.23
CA SER A 31 -11.72 -22.07 -5.64
C SER A 31 -12.95 -21.87 -6.51
N ALA A 32 -14.11 -22.37 -6.10
CA ALA A 32 -15.38 -22.16 -6.77
C ALA A 32 -15.77 -20.67 -6.82
N LEU A 33 -15.58 -19.91 -5.73
CA LEU A 33 -15.85 -18.47 -5.72
C LEU A 33 -14.93 -17.70 -6.67
N ILE A 34 -13.64 -18.05 -6.69
CA ILE A 34 -12.66 -17.42 -7.58
C ILE A 34 -12.97 -17.75 -9.05
N HIS A 35 -13.32 -19.00 -9.35
CA HIS A 35 -13.76 -19.38 -10.69
C HIS A 35 -15.05 -18.67 -11.12
N ALA A 36 -16.02 -18.51 -10.21
CA ALA A 36 -17.22 -17.75 -10.51
C ALA A 36 -16.92 -16.27 -10.80
N SER A 37 -16.00 -15.65 -10.05
CA SER A 37 -15.53 -14.30 -10.31
C SER A 37 -14.83 -14.18 -11.67
N GLN A 38 -13.98 -15.13 -12.04
CA GLN A 38 -13.33 -15.16 -13.36
C GLN A 38 -14.33 -15.34 -14.50
N ALA A 39 -15.31 -16.23 -14.33
CA ALA A 39 -16.35 -16.49 -15.32
C ALA A 39 -17.22 -15.26 -15.62
N VAL A 40 -17.45 -14.38 -14.64
CA VAL A 40 -18.12 -13.08 -14.86
C VAL A 40 -17.34 -12.24 -15.86
N VAL A 41 -16.03 -12.12 -15.67
CA VAL A 41 -15.15 -11.33 -16.56
C VAL A 41 -15.03 -11.98 -17.94
N GLU A 42 -14.84 -13.30 -18.01
CA GLU A 42 -14.76 -14.02 -19.28
C GLU A 42 -16.05 -13.87 -20.11
N LYS A 43 -17.21 -13.95 -19.45
CA LYS A 43 -18.51 -13.70 -20.09
C LYS A 43 -18.60 -12.26 -20.59
N ALA A 44 -18.24 -11.28 -19.76
CA ALA A 44 -18.26 -9.87 -20.13
C ALA A 44 -17.36 -9.57 -21.34
N ASP A 45 -16.15 -10.14 -21.36
CA ASP A 45 -15.18 -10.00 -22.46
C ASP A 45 -15.68 -10.69 -23.74
N SER A 46 -16.33 -11.87 -23.63
CA SER A 46 -16.91 -12.59 -24.78
C SER A 46 -18.04 -11.83 -25.49
N LEU A 47 -18.81 -11.03 -24.74
CA LEU A 47 -19.92 -10.23 -25.27
C LEU A 47 -19.45 -8.94 -25.93
N LYS A 48 -18.21 -8.51 -25.68
CA LYS A 48 -17.63 -7.28 -26.24
C LYS A 48 -16.21 -7.50 -26.80
N PRO A 49 -16.02 -8.36 -27.82
CA PRO A 49 -14.69 -8.73 -28.33
C PRO A 49 -13.92 -7.58 -28.98
N THR A 50 -14.63 -6.51 -29.37
CA THR A 50 -14.08 -5.36 -30.11
C THR A 50 -13.60 -4.21 -29.22
N LEU A 51 -13.66 -4.36 -27.88
CA LEU A 51 -13.27 -3.28 -26.98
C LEU A 51 -11.78 -3.30 -26.63
N ILE A 52 -11.24 -2.09 -26.54
CA ILE A 52 -9.89 -1.78 -26.05
C ILE A 52 -9.73 -2.40 -24.65
N TRP A 53 -8.59 -3.05 -24.39
CA TRP A 53 -8.21 -3.58 -23.07
C TRP A 53 -8.57 -2.58 -21.96
N GLY A 54 -9.37 -3.01 -20.98
CA GLY A 54 -9.85 -2.14 -19.90
C GLY A 54 -11.12 -1.35 -20.24
N SER A 55 -12.03 -1.90 -21.05
CA SER A 55 -13.42 -1.43 -21.01
C SER A 55 -13.96 -1.51 -19.59
N PRO A 56 -14.71 -0.50 -19.12
CA PRO A 56 -15.45 -0.64 -17.87
C PRO A 56 -16.40 -1.84 -17.97
N LEU A 57 -16.53 -2.55 -16.85
CA LEU A 57 -17.58 -3.55 -16.66
C LEU A 57 -18.94 -2.83 -16.67
N ASN A 58 -20.01 -3.57 -16.94
CA ASN A 58 -21.34 -3.06 -16.61
C ASN A 58 -21.51 -3.10 -15.08
N ASP A 59 -22.52 -2.39 -14.58
CA ASP A 59 -22.75 -2.28 -13.14
C ASP A 59 -23.08 -3.66 -12.51
N ASP A 60 -23.85 -4.50 -13.20
CA ASP A 60 -24.23 -5.84 -12.73
C ASP A 60 -23.03 -6.79 -12.55
N ASP A 61 -22.09 -6.80 -13.51
CA ASP A 61 -20.89 -7.63 -13.46
C ASP A 61 -19.92 -7.09 -12.39
N GLU A 62 -19.80 -5.76 -12.22
CA GLU A 62 -19.02 -5.15 -11.15
C GLU A 62 -19.59 -5.50 -9.77
N ASP A 63 -20.91 -5.41 -9.58
CA ASP A 63 -21.59 -5.78 -8.33
C ASP A 63 -21.41 -7.27 -8.02
N ALA A 64 -21.46 -8.15 -9.03
CA ALA A 64 -21.20 -9.58 -8.86
C ALA A 64 -19.75 -9.84 -8.39
N LEU A 65 -18.76 -9.14 -8.97
CA LEU A 65 -17.36 -9.26 -8.54
C LEU A 65 -17.15 -8.77 -7.10
N VAL A 66 -17.76 -7.63 -6.74
CA VAL A 66 -17.73 -7.11 -5.37
C VAL A 66 -18.35 -8.12 -4.41
N PHE A 67 -19.47 -8.74 -4.78
CA PHE A 67 -20.11 -9.77 -3.98
C PHE A 67 -19.17 -10.97 -3.74
N TYR A 68 -18.57 -11.54 -4.78
CA TYR A 68 -17.63 -12.66 -4.62
C TYR A 68 -16.42 -12.27 -3.77
N LEU A 69 -15.88 -11.07 -3.97
CA LEU A 69 -14.77 -10.56 -3.16
C LEU A 69 -15.15 -10.46 -1.67
N GLU A 70 -16.31 -9.90 -1.32
CA GLU A 70 -16.73 -9.77 0.08
C GLU A 70 -16.96 -11.15 0.74
N LEU A 71 -17.45 -12.14 -0.02
CA LEU A 71 -17.53 -13.52 0.46
C LEU A 71 -16.14 -14.12 0.74
N ILE A 72 -15.20 -13.94 -0.18
CA ILE A 72 -13.81 -14.41 -0.02
C ILE A 72 -13.16 -13.75 1.21
N VAL A 73 -13.33 -12.43 1.36
CA VAL A 73 -12.84 -11.68 2.53
C VAL A 73 -13.47 -12.21 3.81
N THR A 74 -14.78 -12.44 3.83
CA THR A 74 -15.49 -13.01 4.99
C THR A 74 -14.93 -14.37 5.39
N ILE A 75 -14.71 -15.27 4.42
CA ILE A 75 -14.07 -16.57 4.65
C ILE A 75 -12.68 -16.37 5.29
N CYS A 76 -11.86 -15.46 4.78
CA CYS A 76 -10.53 -15.18 5.33
C CYS A 76 -10.58 -14.68 6.78
N LEU A 77 -11.56 -13.84 7.12
CA LEU A 77 -11.72 -13.28 8.46
C LEU A 77 -12.20 -14.31 9.49
N GLU A 78 -13.06 -15.25 9.07
CA GLU A 78 -13.54 -16.34 9.92
C GLU A 78 -12.51 -17.48 10.08
N ASN A 79 -11.63 -17.69 9.09
CA ASN A 79 -10.63 -18.77 9.09
C ASN A 79 -9.23 -18.30 9.50
N LYS A 80 -9.12 -17.37 10.45
CA LYS A 80 -7.83 -16.75 10.84
C LYS A 80 -6.71 -17.76 11.17
N ASP A 81 -7.05 -18.85 11.89
CA ASP A 81 -6.08 -19.85 12.34
C ASP A 81 -5.65 -20.81 11.22
N ARG A 82 -6.36 -20.78 10.10
CA ARG A 82 -6.16 -21.63 8.92
C ARG A 82 -5.89 -20.81 7.66
N LEU A 83 -5.63 -19.50 7.80
CA LEU A 83 -5.47 -18.61 6.66
C LEU A 83 -4.33 -19.06 5.75
N SER A 84 -3.25 -19.62 6.30
CA SER A 84 -2.11 -20.16 5.53
C SER A 84 -2.52 -21.20 4.48
N LEU A 85 -3.59 -21.97 4.73
CA LEU A 85 -4.12 -22.96 3.78
C LEU A 85 -4.60 -22.32 2.47
N ILE A 86 -5.19 -21.13 2.57
CA ILE A 86 -5.90 -20.49 1.45
C ILE A 86 -5.24 -19.20 0.95
N TRP A 87 -4.30 -18.64 1.72
CA TRP A 87 -3.77 -17.30 1.51
C TRP A 87 -3.13 -17.10 0.13
N VAL A 88 -2.35 -18.07 -0.35
CA VAL A 88 -1.68 -17.97 -1.66
C VAL A 88 -2.70 -17.73 -2.78
N THR A 89 -3.82 -18.45 -2.73
CA THR A 89 -4.90 -18.34 -3.72
C THR A 89 -5.63 -17.00 -3.59
N VAL A 90 -5.94 -16.57 -2.36
CA VAL A 90 -6.59 -15.29 -2.08
C VAL A 90 -5.72 -14.11 -2.53
N ARG A 91 -4.44 -14.12 -2.18
CA ARG A 91 -3.48 -13.08 -2.58
C ARG A 91 -3.41 -12.93 -4.09
N ARG A 92 -3.34 -14.05 -4.83
CA ARG A 92 -3.33 -14.03 -6.30
C ARG A 92 -4.61 -13.41 -6.87
N HIS A 93 -5.76 -13.73 -6.27
CA HIS A 93 -7.03 -13.16 -6.68
C HIS A 93 -7.11 -11.65 -6.40
N LEU A 94 -6.65 -11.20 -5.22
CA LEU A 94 -6.55 -9.78 -4.89
C LEU A 94 -5.60 -9.04 -5.83
N GLU A 95 -4.44 -9.62 -6.15
CA GLU A 95 -3.50 -9.07 -7.13
C GLU A 95 -4.13 -8.91 -8.51
N TRP A 96 -4.93 -9.89 -8.95
CA TRP A 96 -5.68 -9.79 -10.20
C TRP A 96 -6.72 -8.66 -10.16
N LEU A 97 -7.50 -8.55 -9.10
CA LEU A 97 -8.50 -7.48 -8.92
C LEU A 97 -7.89 -6.08 -8.80
N LEU A 98 -6.68 -5.97 -8.25
CA LEU A 98 -5.93 -4.71 -8.13
C LEU A 98 -5.14 -4.35 -9.40
N SER A 99 -5.18 -5.20 -10.44
CA SER A 99 -4.47 -4.95 -11.69
C SER A 99 -5.07 -3.79 -12.49
N ALA A 100 -4.30 -3.28 -13.46
CA ALA A 100 -4.74 -2.19 -14.34
C ALA A 100 -6.04 -2.51 -15.12
N ARG A 101 -6.41 -3.79 -15.27
CA ARG A 101 -7.66 -4.23 -15.92
C ARG A 101 -8.91 -3.64 -15.28
N PHE A 102 -8.89 -3.43 -13.96
CA PHE A 102 -10.02 -2.94 -13.18
C PHE A 102 -9.88 -1.46 -12.79
N GLY A 103 -8.89 -0.74 -13.34
CA GLY A 103 -8.66 0.67 -13.02
C GLY A 103 -9.82 1.62 -13.38
N ARG A 104 -10.81 1.15 -14.17
CA ARG A 104 -12.05 1.88 -14.48
C ARG A 104 -13.27 1.44 -13.64
N SER A 105 -13.08 0.51 -12.70
CA SER A 105 -14.09 0.00 -11.77
C SER A 105 -13.69 0.40 -10.33
N PRO A 106 -13.88 1.68 -9.96
CA PRO A 106 -13.34 2.22 -8.73
C PRO A 106 -13.95 1.57 -7.48
N LEU A 107 -15.22 1.14 -7.52
CA LEU A 107 -15.86 0.47 -6.41
C LEU A 107 -15.21 -0.89 -6.16
N LEU A 108 -15.02 -1.71 -7.20
CA LEU A 108 -14.34 -2.99 -7.08
C LEU A 108 -12.91 -2.85 -6.52
N VAL A 109 -12.15 -1.89 -7.05
CA VAL A 109 -10.78 -1.64 -6.57
C VAL A 109 -10.79 -1.17 -5.12
N GLU A 110 -11.67 -0.23 -4.74
CA GLU A 110 -11.81 0.20 -3.35
C GLU A 110 -12.07 -0.98 -2.41
N ARG A 111 -12.99 -1.87 -2.81
CA ARG A 111 -13.35 -3.06 -2.03
C ARG A 111 -12.18 -4.03 -1.90
N ALA A 112 -11.37 -4.19 -2.95
CA ALA A 112 -10.17 -5.02 -2.89
C ALA A 112 -9.11 -4.42 -1.95
N VAL A 113 -8.91 -3.10 -1.98
CA VAL A 113 -8.01 -2.38 -1.07
C VAL A 113 -8.46 -2.55 0.38
N VAL A 114 -9.74 -2.27 0.67
CA VAL A 114 -10.31 -2.38 2.02
C VAL A 114 -10.31 -3.83 2.50
N GLY A 115 -10.62 -4.79 1.62
CA GLY A 115 -10.60 -6.22 1.92
C GLY A 115 -9.21 -6.70 2.35
N LEU A 116 -8.17 -6.33 1.59
CA LEU A 116 -6.78 -6.64 1.93
C LEU A 116 -6.37 -6.03 3.29
N LEU A 117 -6.73 -4.77 3.54
CA LEU A 117 -6.44 -4.09 4.82
C LEU A 117 -7.18 -4.75 6.00
N ARG A 118 -8.44 -5.18 5.81
CA ARG A 118 -9.21 -5.92 6.83
C ARG A 118 -8.55 -7.26 7.16
N ILE A 119 -8.13 -8.01 6.13
CA ILE A 119 -7.44 -9.30 6.33
C ILE A 119 -6.13 -9.08 7.08
N ALA A 120 -5.33 -8.08 6.71
CA ALA A 120 -4.09 -7.74 7.41
C ALA A 120 -4.34 -7.41 8.88
N ASN A 121 -5.24 -6.47 9.17
CA ASN A 121 -5.56 -6.06 10.53
C ASN A 121 -6.04 -7.22 11.43
N ARG A 122 -6.75 -8.19 10.86
CA ARG A 122 -7.29 -9.35 11.58
C ARG A 122 -6.25 -10.44 11.86
N ASN A 123 -5.29 -10.63 10.96
CA ASN A 123 -4.41 -11.81 10.97
C ASN A 123 -2.99 -11.54 11.49
N LEU A 124 -2.68 -10.28 11.83
CA LEU A 124 -1.38 -9.87 12.36
C LEU A 124 -1.20 -10.12 13.87
N PHE A 125 -2.06 -10.93 14.47
CA PHE A 125 -1.99 -11.23 15.91
C PHE A 125 -1.28 -12.58 16.14
N ARG A 126 -0.15 -12.55 16.86
CA ARG A 126 0.73 -13.68 17.24
C ARG A 126 1.62 -14.24 16.11
N ASP A 127 2.65 -14.98 16.52
CA ASP A 127 3.62 -15.73 15.71
C ASP A 127 2.96 -16.68 14.70
N ASN A 128 2.41 -16.10 13.64
CA ASN A 128 1.81 -16.81 12.53
C ASN A 128 2.68 -16.59 11.30
N THR A 129 3.17 -17.67 10.70
CA THR A 129 4.00 -17.61 9.49
C THR A 129 3.28 -16.92 8.34
N VAL A 130 1.94 -16.98 8.29
CA VAL A 130 1.14 -16.29 7.26
C VAL A 130 1.11 -14.77 7.45
N ALA A 131 1.37 -14.26 8.65
CA ALA A 131 1.30 -12.83 8.93
C ALA A 131 2.34 -12.04 8.11
N ASP A 132 3.54 -12.61 7.96
CA ASP A 132 4.60 -12.05 7.12
C ASP A 132 4.16 -11.99 5.65
N ASP A 133 3.58 -13.08 5.12
CA ASP A 133 3.05 -13.10 3.75
C ASP A 133 1.90 -12.12 3.55
N VAL A 134 1.07 -11.90 4.56
CA VAL A 134 -0.03 -10.93 4.54
C VAL A 134 0.50 -9.50 4.54
N LEU A 135 1.48 -9.18 5.40
CA LEU A 135 2.16 -7.88 5.41
C LEU A 135 2.82 -7.60 4.07
N GLN A 136 3.55 -8.57 3.53
CA GLN A 136 4.22 -8.40 2.25
C GLN A 136 3.22 -8.16 1.13
N SER A 137 2.01 -8.72 1.22
CA SER A 137 0.95 -8.49 0.22
C SER A 137 0.38 -7.07 0.23
N LEU A 138 0.59 -6.28 1.29
CA LEU A 138 0.26 -4.85 1.28
C LEU A 138 1.03 -4.08 0.20
N SER A 139 2.20 -4.58 -0.24
CA SER A 139 2.93 -4.01 -1.37
C SER A 139 2.14 -4.03 -2.69
N LEU A 140 1.08 -4.83 -2.82
CA LEU A 140 0.16 -4.77 -3.96
C LEU A 140 -0.50 -3.39 -4.09
N LEU A 141 -0.75 -2.71 -2.96
CA LEU A 141 -1.37 -1.39 -2.95
C LEU A 141 -0.42 -0.32 -3.54
N LEU A 142 0.90 -0.50 -3.43
CA LEU A 142 1.88 0.39 -4.06
C LEU A 142 1.89 0.30 -5.60
N ARG A 143 1.25 -0.73 -6.18
CA ARG A 143 1.13 -0.92 -7.63
C ARG A 143 -0.11 -0.27 -8.22
N LEU A 144 -0.94 0.34 -7.38
CA LEU A 144 -2.09 1.10 -7.84
C LEU A 144 -1.63 2.28 -8.69
N SER A 145 -2.40 2.60 -9.74
CA SER A 145 -2.15 3.81 -10.53
C SER A 145 -2.15 5.06 -9.64
N PRO A 146 -1.45 6.15 -10.01
CA PRO A 146 -1.42 7.38 -9.20
C PRO A 146 -2.81 7.91 -8.86
N LYS A 147 -3.73 7.86 -9.82
CA LYS A 147 -5.13 8.23 -9.63
C LYS A 147 -5.82 7.36 -8.59
N ALA A 148 -5.66 6.03 -8.66
CA ALA A 148 -6.25 5.10 -7.72
C ALA A 148 -5.67 5.28 -6.31
N MET A 149 -4.34 5.43 -6.19
CA MET A 149 -3.68 5.72 -4.91
C MET A 149 -4.24 6.99 -4.27
N TYR A 150 -4.41 8.06 -5.04
CA TYR A 150 -5.00 9.31 -4.56
C TYR A 150 -6.45 9.12 -4.08
N VAL A 151 -7.29 8.46 -4.88
CA VAL A 151 -8.72 8.24 -4.56
C VAL A 151 -8.89 7.39 -3.29
N PHE A 152 -8.05 6.37 -3.11
CA PHE A 152 -8.15 5.44 -1.97
C PHE A 152 -7.21 5.77 -0.81
N SER A 153 -6.51 6.90 -0.86
CA SER A 153 -5.52 7.35 0.13
C SER A 153 -6.07 7.37 1.56
N ARG A 154 -7.34 7.79 1.73
CA ARG A 154 -8.00 7.84 3.04
C ARG A 154 -8.25 6.45 3.61
N GLN A 155 -8.74 5.52 2.80
CA GLN A 155 -9.00 4.13 3.17
C GLN A 155 -7.69 3.42 3.53
N ILE A 156 -6.64 3.64 2.71
CA ILE A 156 -5.29 3.12 2.96
C ILE A 156 -4.74 3.69 4.28
N SER A 157 -4.77 5.01 4.46
CA SER A 157 -4.26 5.66 5.68
C SER A 157 -4.99 5.19 6.93
N PHE A 158 -6.31 5.04 6.88
CA PHE A 158 -7.09 4.54 8.01
C PHE A 158 -6.76 3.08 8.32
N GLY A 159 -6.68 2.22 7.30
CA GLY A 159 -6.32 0.80 7.48
C GLY A 159 -4.90 0.61 8.03
N LEU A 160 -3.95 1.45 7.61
CA LEU A 160 -2.58 1.48 8.13
C LEU A 160 -2.52 2.04 9.56
N HIS A 161 -3.30 3.08 9.86
CA HIS A 161 -3.40 3.63 11.21
C HIS A 161 -3.84 2.56 12.20
N GLU A 162 -4.94 1.85 11.89
CA GLU A 162 -5.43 0.77 12.74
C GLU A 162 -4.38 -0.35 12.86
N LEU A 163 -3.74 -0.73 11.75
CA LEU A 163 -2.70 -1.77 11.74
C LEU A 163 -1.56 -1.42 12.69
N LEU A 164 -1.03 -0.19 12.59
CA LEU A 164 0.06 0.25 13.45
C LEU A 164 -0.39 0.38 14.90
N ARG A 165 -1.59 0.90 15.13
CA ARG A 165 -2.15 1.07 16.47
C ARG A 165 -2.29 -0.26 17.21
N THR A 166 -2.72 -1.32 16.53
CA THR A 166 -3.02 -2.61 17.19
C THR A 166 -1.94 -3.68 17.01
N ASN A 167 -1.18 -3.63 15.91
CA ASN A 167 -0.29 -4.72 15.49
C ASN A 167 1.17 -4.31 15.26
N ALA A 168 1.58 -3.06 15.47
CA ALA A 168 2.97 -2.63 15.25
C ALA A 168 4.00 -3.49 16.01
N ALA A 169 3.67 -3.92 17.22
CA ALA A 169 4.53 -4.79 18.03
C ALA A 169 4.80 -6.16 17.40
N ASN A 170 3.96 -6.60 16.45
CA ASN A 170 4.08 -7.89 15.77
C ASN A 170 4.84 -7.77 14.44
N VAL A 171 5.30 -6.58 14.06
CA VAL A 171 6.07 -6.35 12.82
C VAL A 171 7.57 -6.40 13.15
N HIS A 172 8.20 -7.53 12.89
CA HIS A 172 9.60 -7.76 13.29
C HIS A 172 10.61 -7.53 12.16
N ARG A 173 10.21 -7.67 10.90
CA ARG A 173 11.13 -7.61 9.75
C ARG A 173 11.22 -6.21 9.16
N ARG A 174 12.43 -5.80 8.78
CA ARG A 174 12.70 -4.52 8.11
C ARG A 174 11.92 -4.39 6.79
N GLU A 175 11.79 -5.48 6.03
CA GLU A 175 11.07 -5.48 4.75
C GLU A 175 9.59 -5.10 4.90
N HIS A 176 8.92 -5.58 5.96
CA HIS A 176 7.53 -5.23 6.24
C HIS A 176 7.39 -3.78 6.68
N TRP A 177 8.31 -3.28 7.52
CA TRP A 177 8.35 -1.86 7.86
C TRP A 177 8.56 -0.97 6.64
N ALA A 178 9.41 -1.38 5.70
CA ALA A 178 9.60 -0.65 4.45
C ALA A 178 8.29 -0.56 3.66
N VAL A 179 7.55 -1.67 3.51
CA VAL A 179 6.23 -1.65 2.83
C VAL A 179 5.24 -0.71 3.52
N LEU A 180 5.11 -0.78 4.85
CA LEU A 180 4.19 0.08 5.59
C LEU A 180 4.54 1.57 5.48
N LEU A 181 5.83 1.90 5.57
CA LEU A 181 6.31 3.28 5.46
C LEU A 181 6.16 3.81 4.03
N SER A 182 6.49 3.02 3.01
CA SER A 182 6.26 3.40 1.61
C SER A 182 4.77 3.62 1.32
N LEU A 183 3.87 2.86 1.93
CA LEU A 183 2.43 3.09 1.78
C LEU A 183 1.96 4.37 2.46
N LEU A 184 2.51 4.69 3.64
CA LEU A 184 2.23 5.97 4.31
C LEU A 184 2.75 7.15 3.49
N GLU A 185 3.94 7.02 2.92
CA GLU A 185 4.52 8.02 2.02
C GLU A 185 3.66 8.19 0.76
N ALA A 186 3.28 7.11 0.10
CA ALA A 186 2.44 7.17 -1.10
C ALA A 186 1.03 7.72 -0.81
N ALA A 187 0.41 7.34 0.31
CA ALA A 187 -0.92 7.82 0.67
C ALA A 187 -0.91 9.27 1.20
N GLY A 188 0.17 9.69 1.86
CA GLY A 188 0.28 11.00 2.51
C GLY A 188 0.91 12.10 1.65
N ALA A 189 1.92 11.77 0.85
CA ALA A 189 2.67 12.71 0.03
C ALA A 189 2.41 12.57 -1.48
N ALA A 190 1.58 11.59 -1.89
CA ALA A 190 1.39 11.18 -3.28
C ALA A 190 2.69 10.78 -4.01
N ALA A 191 3.77 10.52 -3.28
CA ALA A 191 5.04 10.06 -3.83
C ALA A 191 4.93 8.55 -4.09
N LEU A 192 4.77 8.17 -5.36
CA LEU A 192 4.75 6.76 -5.75
C LEU A 192 6.19 6.26 -5.96
N PRO A 193 6.45 4.95 -5.88
CA PRO A 193 7.78 4.40 -6.09
C PRO A 193 8.43 4.78 -7.44
N ASP A 194 7.62 5.07 -8.47
CA ASP A 194 8.10 5.57 -9.77
C ASP A 194 8.53 7.05 -9.76
N ASP A 195 8.11 7.83 -8.76
CA ASP A 195 8.57 9.21 -8.55
C ASP A 195 9.85 9.29 -7.72
N ALA A 196 10.31 8.17 -7.16
CA ALA A 196 11.62 8.11 -6.52
C ALA A 196 12.66 8.35 -7.62
N PRO A 197 13.53 9.37 -7.51
CA PRO A 197 14.63 9.52 -8.45
C PRO A 197 15.40 8.22 -8.43
N GLN A 198 15.44 7.52 -9.58
CA GLN A 198 16.38 6.43 -9.77
C GLN A 198 17.74 6.95 -9.31
N PRO A 199 18.53 6.17 -8.55
CA PRO A 199 19.92 6.54 -8.33
C PRO A 199 20.54 6.61 -9.72
N GLU A 200 20.61 7.83 -10.24
CA GLU A 200 21.40 8.16 -11.40
C GLU A 200 22.76 7.55 -11.07
N SER A 201 23.23 6.65 -11.94
CA SER A 201 24.60 6.18 -11.86
C SER A 201 25.46 7.43 -12.02
N SER A 202 25.76 8.08 -10.91
CA SER A 202 26.57 9.28 -10.87
C SER A 202 27.97 8.80 -11.21
N ALA A 203 28.30 8.87 -12.50
CA ALA A 203 29.67 9.05 -12.92
C ALA A 203 30.26 10.11 -11.99
N ALA A 204 31.33 9.72 -11.30
CA ALA A 204 32.04 10.56 -10.36
C ALA A 204 32.39 11.90 -11.03
N VAL A 205 31.60 12.92 -10.74
CA VAL A 205 31.97 14.31 -10.95
C VAL A 205 32.14 14.86 -9.56
N ASP A 206 33.41 15.02 -9.17
CA ASP A 206 33.85 15.64 -7.93
C ASP A 206 33.07 16.94 -7.69
N ARG A 207 32.04 16.86 -6.85
CA ARG A 207 31.45 18.03 -6.23
C ARG A 207 32.36 18.41 -5.08
N GLN A 208 33.40 19.18 -5.40
CA GLN A 208 34.19 19.90 -4.42
C GLN A 208 33.25 20.79 -3.61
N ALA A 209 33.13 20.48 -2.33
CA ALA A 209 32.53 21.35 -1.34
C ALA A 209 33.41 22.61 -1.23
N PHE A 210 32.89 23.75 -1.68
CA PHE A 210 33.48 25.04 -1.36
C PHE A 210 33.20 25.32 0.13
N SER A 211 34.20 25.02 0.96
CA SER A 211 34.30 25.49 2.33
C SER A 211 34.84 26.92 2.28
N ASP A 212 34.05 27.90 2.73
CA ASP A 212 34.51 29.26 3.00
C ASP A 212 35.50 29.24 4.17
N GLY A 213 36.77 29.02 3.84
CA GLY A 213 37.91 29.25 4.72
C GLY A 213 38.72 30.40 4.14
N GLU A 214 38.75 31.52 4.85
CA GLU A 214 39.46 32.74 4.48
C GLU A 214 40.93 32.43 4.13
N ALA A 215 41.31 32.72 2.88
CA ALA A 215 42.68 32.56 2.42
C ALA A 215 43.58 33.64 3.04
N MET A 216 44.47 33.19 3.91
CA MET A 216 45.61 33.95 4.44
C MET A 216 46.56 34.30 3.28
N THR A 217 46.45 35.53 2.76
CA THR A 217 47.39 36.07 1.78
C THR A 217 48.73 36.34 2.43
N THR A 218 49.74 35.54 2.10
CA THR A 218 51.15 35.82 2.37
C THR A 218 51.62 36.95 1.44
N ARG A 219 51.63 38.18 1.96
CA ARG A 219 52.14 39.35 1.24
C ARG A 219 53.59 39.59 1.64
N SER A 220 54.49 39.36 0.69
CA SER A 220 55.92 39.69 0.81
C SER A 220 56.12 41.19 0.93
N THR A 221 57.01 41.53 1.87
CA THR A 221 57.58 42.82 2.23
C THR A 221 57.94 43.75 1.07
N THR A 222 57.50 45.00 1.14
CA THR A 222 58.30 46.20 0.78
C THR A 222 57.73 47.42 1.52
N ASP A 223 58.64 48.28 1.95
CA ASP A 223 58.50 49.45 2.83
C ASP A 223 57.40 50.45 2.45
N ASP A 224 56.84 51.16 3.44
CA ASP A 224 57.32 52.49 3.85
C ASP A 224 56.18 53.34 4.50
N ARG A 225 56.53 54.00 5.61
CA ARG A 225 55.91 55.22 6.19
C ARG A 225 54.43 55.25 6.63
N GLY A 226 54.26 55.39 7.97
CA GLY A 226 53.81 56.67 8.55
C GLY A 226 52.48 56.70 9.33
N TYR A 227 52.58 56.86 10.66
CA TYR A 227 51.96 57.92 11.52
C TYR A 227 50.48 58.33 11.23
N THR A 228 49.48 58.43 12.14
CA THR A 228 49.32 58.34 13.62
C THR A 228 47.82 58.27 14.02
N SER A 229 47.57 57.71 15.21
CA SER A 229 46.63 58.13 16.28
C SER A 229 45.11 58.14 16.07
N ASP A 230 44.46 57.18 16.75
CA ASP A 230 43.12 57.28 17.33
C ASP A 230 43.10 58.23 18.54
N ASP A 231 42.06 59.07 18.61
CA ASP A 231 41.64 59.81 19.80
C ASP A 231 40.79 58.91 20.73
N PRO A 232 41.18 58.67 21.99
CA PRO A 232 40.31 58.01 22.94
C PRO A 232 39.45 59.03 23.70
N ASN A 233 38.15 58.93 23.47
CA ASN A 233 37.10 59.57 24.24
C ASN A 233 37.20 59.10 25.72
N ARG A 234 37.77 59.92 26.60
CA ARG A 234 37.86 59.64 28.04
C ARG A 234 36.97 60.61 28.82
N ILE A 235 35.70 60.24 28.94
CA ILE A 235 34.77 60.81 29.92
C ILE A 235 34.88 59.97 31.19
N SER A 236 35.46 60.52 32.24
CA SER A 236 35.20 60.13 33.63
C SER A 236 35.48 61.31 34.54
N GLY A 237 34.42 61.83 35.17
CA GLY A 237 34.47 62.92 36.14
C GLY A 237 34.90 62.49 37.55
N SER A 238 34.77 63.47 38.46
CA SER A 238 35.27 63.56 39.85
C SER A 238 36.76 63.94 39.93
N LEU A 239 37.17 65.08 40.49
CA LEU A 239 36.56 66.06 41.39
C LEU A 239 36.77 67.50 40.88
#